data_AF-A0A3D4WR48-F1
#
_entry.id   AF-A0A3D4WR48-F1
#
_cell.length_a   1.000
_cell.length_b   1.000
_cell.length_c   1.000
_cell.angle_alpha   90.00
_cell.angle_beta   90.00
_cell.angle_gamma   90.00
#
_symmetry.space_group_name_H-M   'P 1'
#
loop_
_entity.id
_entity.type
_entity.pdbx_description
1 polymer ?
#
loop_
_entity_poly.entity_id
_entity_poly.type
_entity_poly.pdbx_seq_one_letter_code
_entity_poly.pdbx_strand_id
1 'polypeptide(L)' 'MGPATRDSLLAYAASSHARPELLTILQTLPDRVYPSMRDLWPHLAEVPVQQ' A
#
# COMPACT_ATOMS: atom_id res chain seq x y z
N MET A 1 17.36 -0.13 3.17
CA MET A 1 16.01 -0.38 2.64
C MET A 1 15.51 -1.64 3.33
N GLY A 2 14.70 -1.49 4.38
CA GLY A 2 14.10 -2.64 5.08
C GLY A 2 12.99 -3.28 4.24
N PRO A 3 12.50 -4.47 4.60
CA PRO A 3 11.36 -5.09 3.93
C PRO A 3 10.14 -4.17 3.99
N ALA A 4 9.41 -4.02 2.88
CA ALA A 4 8.17 -3.25 2.89
C ALA A 4 7.09 -4.07 3.61
N THR A 5 6.75 -3.68 4.83
CA THR A 5 5.60 -4.21 5.59
C THR A 5 4.38 -3.33 5.36
N ARG A 6 3.19 -3.83 5.70
CA ARG A 6 1.96 -3.03 5.72
C ARG A 6 2.16 -1.70 6.46
N ASP A 7 2.71 -1.75 7.66
CA ASP A 7 2.94 -0.57 8.49
C ASP A 7 3.92 0.43 7.84
N SER A 8 4.98 -0.05 7.19
CA SER A 8 5.90 0.83 6.46
C SER A 8 5.26 1.50 5.25
N LEU A 9 4.38 0.77 4.53
CA LEU A 9 3.64 1.30 3.38
C LEU A 9 2.60 2.34 3.84
N LEU A 10 1.89 2.07 4.93
CA LEU A 10 0.95 3.00 5.55
C LEU A 10 1.65 4.27 6.02
N ALA A 11 2.77 4.14 6.74
CA ALA A 11 3.54 5.28 7.22
C ALA A 11 4.03 6.15 6.06
N TYR A 12 4.55 5.52 5.00
CA TYR A 12 5.00 6.23 3.81
C TYR A 12 3.84 6.94 3.09
N ALA A 13 2.72 6.24 2.86
CA ALA A 13 1.54 6.80 2.20
C ALA A 13 0.94 7.97 2.99
N ALA A 14 0.85 7.86 4.32
CA ALA A 14 0.38 8.93 5.20
C ALA A 14 1.31 10.16 5.14
N SER A 15 2.63 9.95 5.16
CA SER A 15 3.61 11.05 5.04
C SER A 15 3.60 11.72 3.66
N SER A 16 3.21 10.99 2.62
CA SER A 16 3.19 11.46 1.23
C SER A 16 1.85 12.09 0.81
N HIS A 17 0.94 12.36 1.76
CA HIS A 17 -0.41 12.86 1.48
C HIS A 17 -1.17 11.99 0.45
N ALA A 18 -1.03 10.66 0.57
CA ALA A 18 -1.76 9.73 -0.27
C ALA A 18 -3.28 9.91 -0.15
N ARG A 19 -3.99 9.55 -1.23
CA ARG A 19 -5.45 9.54 -1.26
C ARG A 19 -6.03 8.66 -0.14
N PRO A 20 -7.12 9.07 0.53
CA PRO A 20 -7.75 8.28 1.60
C PRO A 20 -8.14 6.86 1.17
N GLU A 21 -8.54 6.67 -0.10
CA GLU A 21 -8.87 5.36 -0.67
C GLU A 21 -7.64 4.44 -0.71
N LEU A 22 -6.46 4.99 -1.05
CA LEU A 22 -5.22 4.22 -1.04
C LEU A 22 -4.83 3.83 0.39
N LEU A 23 -4.99 4.73 1.37
CA LEU A 23 -4.76 4.40 2.78
C LEU A 23 -5.69 3.29 3.27
N THR A 24 -6.96 3.35 2.86
CA THR A 24 -7.96 2.32 3.20
C THR A 24 -7.55 0.95 2.63
N ILE A 25 -7.10 0.90 1.38
CA ILE A 25 -6.62 -0.35 0.75
C ILE A 25 -5.35 -0.87 1.43
N LEU A 26 -4.42 0.02 1.79
CA LEU A 26 -3.21 -0.40 2.51
C LEU A 26 -3.54 -0.95 3.91
N GLN A 27 -4.61 -0.49 4.56
CA GLN A 27 -5.06 -1.03 5.85
C GLN A 27 -5.62 -2.46 5.75
N THR A 28 -6.19 -2.84 4.60
CA THR A 28 -6.74 -4.20 4.39
C THR A 28 -5.67 -5.23 4.01
N LEU A 29 -4.43 -4.80 3.78
CA LEU A 29 -3.33 -5.70 3.45
C LEU A 29 -3.06 -6.71 4.57
N PRO A 30 -2.79 -7.98 4.22
CA PRO A 30 -2.27 -8.95 5.17
C PRO A 30 -1.00 -8.46 5.86
N ASP A 31 -0.84 -8.81 7.14
CA ASP A 31 0.36 -8.50 7.91
C ASP A 31 1.51 -9.43 7.51
N ARG A 32 2.22 -9.03 6.45
CA ARG A 32 3.36 -9.74 5.87
C ARG A 32 4.34 -8.77 5.22
N VAL A 33 5.49 -9.30 4.83
CA VAL A 33 6.47 -8.58 4.01
C VAL A 33 6.05 -8.64 2.54
N TYR A 34 6.18 -7.50 1.86
CA TYR A 34 6.01 -7.30 0.42
C TYR A 34 7.39 -6.99 -0.19
N PRO A 35 8.14 -7.99 -0.68
CA PRO A 35 9.51 -7.78 -1.17
C PRO A 35 9.56 -6.89 -2.42
N SER A 36 8.48 -6.83 -3.19
CA SER A 36 8.41 -6.05 -4.42
C SER A 36 7.02 -5.43 -4.63
N MET A 37 6.96 -4.44 -5.51
CA MET A 37 5.70 -3.83 -5.94
C MET A 37 4.75 -4.84 -6.62
N ARG A 38 5.29 -5.92 -7.21
CA ARG A 38 4.47 -6.96 -7.85
C ARG A 38 3.62 -7.71 -6.83
N ASP A 39 4.12 -7.88 -5.61
CA ASP A 39 3.39 -8.53 -4.51
C ASP A 39 2.20 -7.70 -4.02
N LEU A 40 2.20 -6.39 -4.30
CA LEU A 40 1.12 -5.46 -3.96
C LEU A 40 0.04 -5.39 -5.04
N TRP A 41 0.37 -5.62 -6.32
CA TRP A 41 -0.57 -5.49 -7.44
C TRP A 41 -1.92 -6.20 -7.19
N PRO A 42 -1.97 -7.46 -6.72
CA PRO A 42 -3.25 -8.14 -6.49
C PRO A 42 -4.18 -7.41 -5.52
N HIS A 43 -3.61 -6.63 -4.60
CA HIS A 43 -4.34 -5.86 -3.59
C HIS A 43 -4.66 -4.43 -4.05
N LEU A 44 -3.95 -3.92 -5.05
CA LEU A 44 -4.14 -2.57 -5.60
C LEU A 44 -5.07 -2.54 -6.80
N ALA A 45 -5.61 -3.68 -7.24
CA ALA A 45 -6.56 -3.76 -8.35
C ALA A 45 -7.82 -2.90 -8.11
N GLU A 46 -8.16 -2.66 -6.84
CA GLU A 46 -9.31 -1.83 -6.43
C GLU A 46 -8.98 -0.33 -6.34
N VAL A 47 -7.73 0.08 -6.56
CA VAL A 47 -7.36 1.51 -6.56
C VAL A 47 -7.84 2.13 -7.86
N PRO A 48 -8.82 3.06 -7.85
CA PRO A 48 -9.23 3.74 -9.06
C PRO A 48 -8.08 4.60 -9.60
N VAL A 49 -7.65 4.30 -10.84
CA VAL A 49 -6.74 5.18 -11.59
C VAL A 49 -7.60 6.32 -12.12
N GLN A 50 -7.63 7.44 -11.40
CA GLN A 50 -8.19 8.68 -11.95
C GLN A 50 -7.39 9.02 -13.22
N GLN A 51 -8.08 9.00 -14.36
CA GLN A 51 -7.61 9.48 -15.66
C GLN A 51 -7.35 10.99 -15.59
#